data_AF-A0A137S3A7-F1
#
_entry.id   AF-A0A137S3A7-F1
#
_cell.length_a   1.000
_cell.length_b   1.000
_cell.length_c   1.000
_cell.angle_alpha   90.00
_cell.angle_beta   90.00
_cell.angle_gamma   90.00
#
_symmetry.space_group_name_H-M   'P 1'
#
loop_
_entity.id
_entity.type
_entity.pdbx_description
1 polymer ?
#
loop_
_entity_poly.entity_id
_entity_poly.type
_entity_poly.pdbx_seq_one_letter_code
_entity_poly.pdbx_strand_id
1 'polypeptide(L)'
;MRFTKGALLAVSIRLNMATVAELVTMVGHGEARSNDSPQCMFSTPLKMTMANATVRLLEALRSPEEAQVLAPSIVREICYRVLVDEQGGAVRTALAQQGQFGRIAKALNRIHADFAEPLEVGRLANEVGMSTSVFHVHFKAVTQTSPLQYIKSTRLHHARMMMIRDGLPAAATAMRVGYESPSQFSREFKRFFGRPPGEEVREMKALLTLLPPERIEALAVPH
;
A
#
# COMPACT_ATOMS: atom_id res chain seq x y z
N MET A 1 -15.63 -18.24 37.95
CA MET A 1 -14.50 -18.41 37.02
C MET A 1 -13.48 -17.33 37.34
N ARG A 2 -12.31 -17.69 37.89
CA ARG A 2 -11.30 -16.75 38.39
C ARG A 2 -10.57 -16.11 37.20
N PHE A 3 -10.76 -14.81 36.98
CA PHE A 3 -9.87 -14.04 36.11
C PHE A 3 -8.53 -13.91 36.81
N THR A 4 -7.50 -14.57 36.29
CA THR A 4 -6.11 -14.28 36.64
C THR A 4 -5.84 -12.80 36.35
N LYS A 5 -5.48 -12.03 37.37
CA LYS A 5 -4.96 -10.65 37.24
C LYS A 5 -3.63 -10.69 36.47
N GLY A 6 -3.71 -10.76 35.14
CA GLY A 6 -2.58 -10.51 34.24
C GLY A 6 -2.72 -9.12 33.62
N ALA A 7 -1.61 -8.43 33.40
CA ALA A 7 -1.61 -7.20 32.61
C ALA A 7 -2.01 -7.54 31.15
N LEU A 8 -2.94 -6.78 30.58
CA LEU A 8 -3.37 -6.91 29.19
C LEU A 8 -2.63 -5.87 28.35
N LEU A 9 -2.02 -6.31 27.25
CA LEU A 9 -1.46 -5.45 26.22
C LEU A 9 -2.43 -5.43 25.02
N ALA A 10 -2.77 -4.23 24.56
CA ALA A 10 -3.59 -4.04 23.36
C ALA A 10 -2.79 -3.25 22.32
N VAL A 11 -2.91 -3.65 21.06
CA VAL A 11 -2.33 -2.96 19.91
C VAL A 11 -3.46 -2.57 18.98
N SER A 12 -3.53 -1.30 18.62
CA SER A 12 -4.49 -0.78 17.63
C SER A 12 -3.73 -0.32 16.39
N ILE A 13 -4.13 -0.85 15.23
CA ILE A 13 -3.54 -0.51 13.94
C ILE A 13 -4.60 0.22 13.14
N ARG A 14 -4.30 1.45 12.73
CA ARG A 14 -5.15 2.18 11.79
C ARG A 14 -4.97 1.59 10.40
N LEU A 15 -6.06 1.08 9.84
CA LEU A 15 -6.05 0.50 8.50
C LEU A 15 -5.96 1.60 7.45
N ASN A 16 -4.99 1.46 6.55
CA ASN A 16 -4.96 2.23 5.32
C ASN A 16 -5.92 1.58 4.32
N MET A 17 -6.99 2.29 4.00
CA MET A 17 -8.04 1.77 3.12
C MET A 17 -7.54 1.51 1.69
N ALA A 18 -6.52 2.23 1.20
CA ALA A 18 -5.91 1.93 -0.09
C ALA A 18 -5.23 0.55 -0.09
N THR A 19 -4.49 0.23 0.98
CA THR A 19 -3.85 -1.07 1.17
C THR A 19 -4.89 -2.19 1.29
N VAL A 20 -5.96 -1.95 2.04
CA VAL A 20 -7.06 -2.91 2.19
C VAL A 20 -7.76 -3.16 0.85
N ALA A 21 -8.05 -2.11 0.08
CA ALA A 21 -8.66 -2.23 -1.25
C ALA A 21 -7.80 -3.07 -2.22
N GLU A 22 -6.49 -2.80 -2.24
CA GLU A 22 -5.53 -3.54 -3.05
C GLU A 22 -5.49 -5.02 -2.66
N LEU A 23 -5.43 -5.32 -1.36
CA LEU A 23 -5.41 -6.68 -0.84
C LEU A 23 -6.71 -7.44 -1.12
N VAL A 24 -7.88 -6.81 -0.97
CA VAL A 24 -9.17 -7.42 -1.31
C VAL A 24 -9.22 -7.81 -2.79
N THR A 25 -8.63 -7.00 -3.66
CA THR A 25 -8.55 -7.28 -5.10
C THR A 25 -7.67 -8.50 -5.37
N MET A 26 -6.49 -8.59 -4.74
CA MET A 26 -5.56 -9.72 -4.92
C MET A 26 -6.05 -11.03 -4.31
N VAL A 27 -6.71 -10.97 -3.15
CA VAL A 27 -7.28 -12.16 -2.49
C VAL A 27 -8.48 -12.72 -3.27
N GLY A 28 -9.12 -11.88 -4.09
CA GLY A 28 -10.32 -12.23 -4.84
C GLY A 28 -11.56 -12.31 -3.93
N HIS A 29 -12.74 -12.34 -4.56
CA HIS A 29 -14.01 -12.57 -3.88
C HIS A 29 -14.19 -14.08 -3.67
N GLY A 30 -13.33 -14.71 -2.86
CA GLY A 30 -13.56 -16.10 -2.45
C GLY A 30 -14.97 -16.22 -1.87
N GLU A 31 -15.74 -17.20 -2.36
CA GLU A 31 -17.19 -17.37 -2.17
C GLU A 31 -17.63 -16.87 -0.80
N ALA A 32 -18.28 -15.70 -0.79
CA ALA A 32 -18.86 -15.17 0.43
C ALA A 32 -19.91 -16.17 0.89
N ARG A 33 -19.65 -16.87 2.00
CA ARG A 33 -20.70 -17.62 2.68
C ARG A 33 -21.79 -16.62 3.05
N SER A 34 -22.97 -16.85 2.50
CA SER A 34 -23.98 -15.87 2.14
C SER A 34 -24.81 -15.33 3.31
N ASN A 35 -24.25 -15.16 4.51
CA ASN A 35 -25.05 -14.73 5.67
C ASN A 35 -24.33 -13.87 6.73
N ASP A 36 -23.15 -13.32 6.45
CA ASP A 36 -22.48 -12.43 7.42
C ASP A 36 -23.00 -11.00 7.29
N SER A 37 -23.94 -10.64 8.16
CA SER A 37 -24.25 -9.23 8.42
C SER A 37 -22.97 -8.53 8.91
N PRO A 38 -22.68 -7.29 8.46
CA PRO A 38 -21.48 -6.58 8.91
C PRO A 38 -21.53 -6.36 10.42
N GLN A 39 -20.68 -7.05 11.20
CA GLN A 39 -20.49 -6.74 12.62
C GLN A 39 -19.29 -5.80 12.77
N CYS A 40 -19.44 -4.80 13.64
CA CYS A 40 -18.45 -3.73 13.82
C CYS A 40 -17.24 -4.19 14.65
N MET A 41 -17.35 -5.32 15.36
CA MET A 41 -16.31 -5.86 16.23
C MET A 41 -16.43 -7.38 16.30
N PHE A 42 -15.33 -8.08 16.02
CA PHE A 42 -15.23 -9.52 16.13
C PHE A 42 -14.06 -9.89 17.04
N SER A 43 -14.22 -10.96 17.80
CA SER A 43 -13.15 -11.55 18.61
C SER A 43 -12.89 -12.94 18.09
N THR A 44 -11.64 -13.21 17.69
CA THR A 44 -11.20 -14.53 17.27
C THR A 44 -9.93 -14.92 18.03
N PRO A 45 -9.71 -16.23 18.25
CA PRO A 45 -8.43 -16.69 18.79
C PRO A 45 -7.26 -16.20 17.91
N LEU A 46 -6.23 -15.62 18.53
CA LEU A 46 -5.07 -15.12 17.81
C LEU A 46 -4.25 -16.31 17.26
N LYS A 47 -4.38 -16.57 15.96
CA LYS A 47 -3.57 -17.58 15.27
C LYS A 47 -2.08 -17.22 15.36
N MET A 48 -1.21 -18.23 15.49
CA MET A 48 0.25 -18.03 15.64
C MET A 48 0.85 -17.15 14.54
N THR A 49 0.34 -17.26 13.32
CA THR A 49 0.85 -16.49 12.20
C THR A 49 0.49 -15.00 12.28
N MET A 50 -0.66 -14.66 12.88
CA MET A 50 -1.03 -13.28 13.22
C MET A 50 -0.18 -12.78 14.40
N ALA A 51 -0.03 -13.60 15.45
CA ALA A 51 0.81 -13.27 16.61
C ALA A 51 2.25 -12.93 16.19
N ASN A 52 2.86 -13.75 15.33
CA ASN A 52 4.21 -13.53 14.82
C ASN A 52 4.34 -12.21 14.03
N ALA A 53 3.34 -11.88 13.21
CA ALA A 53 3.34 -10.62 12.47
C ALA A 53 3.19 -9.41 13.43
N THR A 54 2.34 -9.52 14.44
CA THR A 54 2.19 -8.47 15.47
C THR A 54 3.47 -8.29 16.29
N VAL A 55 4.14 -9.38 16.70
CA VAL A 55 5.41 -9.30 17.43
C VAL A 55 6.49 -8.64 16.57
N ARG A 56 6.66 -9.07 15.31
CA ARG A 56 7.61 -8.45 14.37
C ARG A 56 7.33 -6.97 14.15
N LEU A 57 6.05 -6.55 14.13
CA LEU A 57 5.69 -5.14 14.04
C LEU A 57 6.14 -4.39 15.29
N LEU A 58 5.85 -4.92 16.47
CA LEU A 58 6.25 -4.30 17.75
C LEU A 58 7.77 -4.22 17.90
N GLU A 59 8.50 -5.23 17.43
CA GLU A 59 9.97 -5.24 17.40
C GLU A 59 10.51 -4.17 16.45
N ALA A 60 10.00 -4.10 15.21
CA ALA A 60 10.40 -3.08 14.25
C ALA A 60 10.14 -1.66 14.77
N LEU A 61 9.06 -1.44 15.52
CA LEU A 61 8.75 -0.13 16.12
C LEU A 61 9.75 0.31 17.20
N ARG A 62 10.64 -0.58 17.67
CA ARG A 62 11.72 -0.22 18.62
C ARG A 62 12.89 0.47 17.94
N SER A 63 12.99 0.42 16.62
CA SER A 63 14.03 1.09 15.81
C SER A 63 13.37 2.03 14.79
N PRO A 64 13.69 3.32 14.76
CA PRO A 64 13.13 4.24 13.77
C PRO A 64 13.37 3.80 12.32
N GLU A 65 14.53 3.19 12.06
CA GLU A 65 14.92 2.68 10.74
C GLU A 65 14.06 1.47 10.33
N GLU A 66 13.97 0.46 11.21
CA GLU A 66 13.14 -0.72 10.95
C GLU A 66 11.65 -0.37 10.88
N ALA A 67 11.20 0.57 11.70
CA ALA A 67 9.85 1.10 11.65
C ALA A 67 9.55 1.73 10.28
N GLN A 68 10.51 2.47 9.71
CA GLN A 68 10.33 3.11 8.42
C GLN A 68 10.31 2.09 7.26
N VAL A 69 11.16 1.07 7.31
CA VAL A 69 11.35 0.11 6.21
C VAL A 69 10.42 -1.10 6.31
N LEU A 70 10.32 -1.72 7.50
CA LEU A 70 9.65 -3.00 7.69
C LEU A 70 8.18 -2.85 8.09
N ALA A 71 7.84 -1.85 8.92
CA ALA A 71 6.48 -1.72 9.45
C ALA A 71 5.39 -1.63 8.37
N PRO A 72 5.55 -0.89 7.25
CA PRO A 72 4.53 -0.85 6.20
C PRO A 72 4.21 -2.22 5.61
N SER A 73 5.24 -3.05 5.39
CA SER A 73 5.10 -4.40 4.84
C SER A 73 4.48 -5.36 5.86
N ILE A 74 4.84 -5.23 7.14
CA ILE A 74 4.27 -6.05 8.21
C ILE A 74 2.80 -5.68 8.46
N VAL A 75 2.45 -4.39 8.45
CA VAL A 75 1.05 -3.93 8.54
C VAL A 75 0.24 -4.49 7.37
N ARG A 76 0.79 -4.46 6.16
CA ARG A 76 0.15 -5.09 4.98
C ARG A 76 -0.05 -6.59 5.16
N GLU A 77 0.93 -7.31 5.72
CA GLU A 77 0.81 -8.73 6.07
C GLU A 77 -0.32 -8.97 7.07
N ILE A 78 -0.41 -8.17 8.13
CA ILE A 78 -1.48 -8.25 9.14
C ILE A 78 -2.85 -8.04 8.49
N CYS A 79 -3.00 -7.00 7.66
CA CYS A 79 -4.24 -6.75 6.91
C CYS A 79 -4.64 -7.94 6.03
N TYR A 80 -3.68 -8.52 5.30
CA TYR A 80 -3.92 -9.71 4.47
C TYR A 80 -4.40 -10.89 5.31
N ARG A 81 -3.76 -11.15 6.44
CA ARG A 81 -4.14 -12.25 7.35
C ARG A 81 -5.55 -12.08 7.87
N VAL A 82 -5.95 -10.86 8.27
CA VAL A 82 -7.33 -10.55 8.68
C VAL A 82 -8.30 -10.82 7.53
N LEU A 83 -7.93 -10.42 6.31
CA LEU A 83 -8.77 -10.58 5.14
C LEU A 83 -8.92 -12.03 4.69
N VAL A 84 -7.97 -12.93 4.94
CA VAL A 84 -8.02 -14.34 4.51
C VAL A 84 -8.53 -15.27 5.61
N ASP A 85 -8.54 -14.83 6.86
CA ASP A 85 -9.04 -15.63 7.98
C ASP A 85 -10.54 -15.98 7.83
N GLU A 86 -11.00 -16.96 8.61
CA GLU A 86 -12.38 -17.49 8.59
C GLU A 86 -13.44 -16.40 8.70
N GLN A 87 -13.15 -15.31 9.41
CA GLN A 87 -14.04 -14.15 9.60
C GLN A 87 -13.75 -12.99 8.65
N GLY A 88 -12.72 -13.10 7.80
CA GLY A 88 -12.38 -12.12 6.77
C GLY A 88 -13.47 -11.98 5.69
N GLY A 89 -14.36 -12.97 5.58
CA GLY A 89 -15.53 -12.95 4.69
C GLY A 89 -16.45 -11.76 4.96
N ALA A 90 -16.79 -11.49 6.22
CA ALA A 90 -17.62 -10.34 6.61
C ALA A 90 -16.95 -9.00 6.29
N VAL A 91 -15.62 -8.90 6.47
CA VAL A 91 -14.84 -7.69 6.14
C VAL A 91 -14.77 -7.48 4.63
N ARG A 92 -14.43 -8.51 3.86
CA ARG A 92 -14.45 -8.47 2.38
C ARG A 92 -15.84 -8.11 1.86
N THR A 93 -16.88 -8.69 2.45
CA THR A 93 -18.28 -8.45 2.10
C THR A 93 -18.73 -7.04 2.48
N ALA A 94 -18.42 -6.54 3.68
CA ALA A 94 -18.74 -5.17 4.10
C ALA A 94 -18.04 -4.12 3.22
N LEU A 95 -16.78 -4.37 2.86
CA LEU A 95 -16.02 -3.51 1.94
C LEU A 95 -16.56 -3.57 0.50
N ALA A 96 -17.05 -4.74 0.07
CA ALA A 96 -17.69 -4.91 -1.23
C ALA A 96 -19.13 -4.33 -1.27
N GLN A 97 -19.87 -4.41 -0.16
CA GLN A 97 -21.26 -3.97 -0.02
C GLN A 97 -21.40 -2.46 0.23
N GLN A 98 -20.38 -1.77 0.76
CA GLN A 98 -20.35 -0.31 0.76
C GLN A 98 -20.05 0.20 -0.66
N GLY A 99 -21.11 0.28 -1.48
CA GLY A 99 -21.03 0.45 -2.94
C GLY A 99 -20.13 1.57 -3.47
N GLN A 100 -19.86 2.64 -2.71
CA GLN A 100 -18.92 3.70 -3.12
C GLN A 100 -17.46 3.33 -2.84
N PHE A 101 -17.16 2.59 -1.77
CA PHE A 101 -15.79 2.16 -1.46
C PHE A 101 -15.27 1.17 -2.50
N GLY A 102 -16.05 0.13 -2.82
CA GLY A 102 -15.70 -0.83 -3.87
C GLY A 102 -15.51 -0.18 -5.25
N ARG A 103 -16.27 0.86 -5.55
CA ARG A 103 -16.10 1.68 -6.77
C ARG A 103 -14.78 2.45 -6.76
N ILE A 104 -14.44 3.13 -5.66
CA ILE A 104 -13.14 3.80 -5.55
C ILE A 104 -11.97 2.79 -5.60
N ALA A 105 -12.10 1.63 -4.97
CA ALA A 105 -11.11 0.56 -5.05
C ALA A 105 -10.84 0.12 -6.51
N LYS A 106 -11.90 -0.07 -7.31
CA LYS A 106 -11.77 -0.35 -8.75
C LYS A 106 -11.03 0.75 -9.50
N ALA A 107 -11.34 2.02 -9.23
CA ALA A 107 -10.62 3.14 -9.85
C ALA A 107 -9.14 3.18 -9.45
N LEU A 108 -8.81 2.88 -8.18
CA LEU A 108 -7.42 2.79 -7.72
C LEU A 108 -6.66 1.68 -8.46
N ASN A 109 -7.26 0.50 -8.61
CA ASN A 109 -6.64 -0.59 -9.36
C ASN A 109 -6.37 -0.19 -10.81
N ARG A 110 -7.32 0.51 -11.45
CA ARG A 110 -7.13 1.05 -12.81
C ARG A 110 -5.96 2.02 -12.87
N ILE A 111 -5.84 2.92 -11.90
CA ILE A 111 -4.71 3.87 -11.83
C ILE A 111 -3.38 3.13 -11.70
N HIS A 112 -3.29 2.10 -10.85
CA HIS A 112 -2.05 1.34 -10.63
C HIS A 112 -1.68 0.42 -11.79
N ALA A 113 -2.67 -0.13 -12.49
CA ALA A 113 -2.43 -0.98 -13.66
C ALA A 113 -1.94 -0.14 -14.87
N ASP A 114 -2.49 1.07 -15.04
CA ASP A 114 -2.31 1.87 -16.25
C ASP A 114 -1.69 3.25 -15.95
N PHE A 115 -0.87 3.35 -14.89
CA PHE A 115 -0.34 4.64 -14.42
C PHE A 115 0.43 5.41 -15.50
N ALA A 116 1.04 4.71 -16.46
CA ALA A 116 1.81 5.30 -17.55
C ALA A 116 0.91 5.89 -18.66
N GLU A 117 -0.33 5.44 -18.75
CA GLU A 117 -1.28 5.86 -19.78
C GLU A 117 -1.96 7.20 -19.43
N PRO A 118 -2.54 7.91 -20.40
CA PRO A 118 -3.40 9.07 -20.14
C PRO A 118 -4.63 8.68 -19.31
N LEU A 119 -4.60 9.02 -18.01
CA LEU A 119 -5.69 8.74 -17.06
C LEU A 119 -6.54 9.99 -16.83
N GLU A 120 -7.66 10.07 -17.53
CA GLU A 120 -8.64 11.14 -17.33
C GLU A 120 -9.55 10.85 -16.14
N VAL A 121 -9.65 11.80 -15.22
CA VAL A 121 -10.46 11.66 -14.00
C VAL A 121 -11.94 11.44 -14.31
N GLY A 122 -12.49 12.11 -15.34
CA GLY A 122 -13.88 11.92 -15.76
C GLY A 122 -14.14 10.50 -16.27
N ARG A 123 -13.19 9.92 -17.00
CA ARG A 123 -13.28 8.54 -17.48
C ARG A 123 -13.23 7.55 -16.32
N LEU A 124 -12.30 7.73 -15.38
CA LEU A 124 -12.22 6.91 -14.16
C LEU A 124 -13.51 6.96 -13.34
N ALA A 125 -14.13 8.14 -13.22
CA ALA A 125 -15.41 8.31 -12.55
C ALA A 125 -16.54 7.54 -13.27
N ASN A 126 -16.62 7.68 -14.60
CA ASN A 126 -17.62 7.01 -15.42
C ASN A 126 -17.49 5.48 -15.38
N GLU A 127 -16.27 4.95 -15.45
CA GLU A 127 -15.99 3.50 -15.37
C GLU A 127 -16.49 2.86 -14.07
N VAL A 128 -16.56 3.64 -12.99
CA VAL A 128 -17.07 3.18 -11.69
C VAL A 128 -18.49 3.68 -11.39
N GLY A 129 -19.18 4.22 -12.39
CA GLY A 129 -20.58 4.65 -12.28
C GLY A 129 -20.79 5.83 -11.35
N MET A 130 -19.86 6.79 -11.32
CA MET A 130 -19.95 8.03 -10.55
C MET A 130 -19.87 9.25 -11.47
N SER A 131 -20.56 10.32 -11.10
CA SER A 131 -20.25 11.63 -11.67
C SER A 131 -18.88 12.11 -11.17
N THR A 132 -18.20 12.95 -11.94
CA THR A 132 -16.86 13.46 -11.60
C THR A 132 -16.81 14.17 -10.24
N SER A 133 -17.85 14.91 -9.88
CA SER A 133 -17.95 15.60 -8.59
C SER A 133 -18.02 14.62 -7.41
N VAL A 134 -18.91 13.64 -7.50
CA VAL A 134 -19.08 12.59 -6.48
C VAL A 134 -17.81 11.75 -6.37
N PHE A 135 -17.19 11.42 -7.50
CA PHE A 135 -15.91 10.72 -7.54
C PHE A 135 -14.82 11.49 -6.80
N HIS A 136 -14.66 12.79 -7.06
CA HIS A 136 -13.67 13.61 -6.36
C HIS A 136 -13.83 13.59 -4.84
N VAL A 137 -15.08 13.72 -4.35
CA VAL A 137 -15.38 13.72 -2.92
C VAL A 137 -15.04 12.37 -2.29
N HIS A 138 -15.52 11.27 -2.86
CA HIS A 138 -15.27 9.93 -2.32
C HIS A 138 -13.81 9.51 -2.47
N PHE A 139 -13.17 9.81 -3.59
CA PHE A 139 -11.76 9.51 -3.82
C PHE A 139 -10.89 10.24 -2.79
N LYS A 140 -11.15 11.53 -2.53
CA LYS A 140 -10.42 12.28 -1.49
C LYS A 140 -10.73 11.78 -0.08
N ALA A 141 -11.97 11.40 0.21
CA ALA A 141 -12.31 10.81 1.51
C ALA A 141 -11.55 9.50 1.77
N VAL A 142 -11.37 8.66 0.74
CA VAL A 142 -10.66 7.38 0.85
C VAL A 142 -9.14 7.55 0.83
N THR A 143 -8.60 8.39 -0.05
CA THR A 143 -7.14 8.49 -0.31
C THR A 143 -6.48 9.69 0.35
N GLN A 144 -7.26 10.57 0.98
CA GLN A 144 -6.83 11.86 1.53
C GLN A 144 -6.23 12.83 0.49
N THR A 145 -6.30 12.49 -0.80
CA THR A 145 -5.72 13.28 -1.90
C THR A 145 -6.70 13.36 -3.07
N SER A 146 -6.54 14.34 -3.96
CA SER A 146 -7.37 14.39 -5.16
C SER A 146 -6.91 13.34 -6.17
N PRO A 147 -7.81 12.84 -7.06
CA PRO A 147 -7.46 11.86 -8.09
C PRO A 147 -6.21 12.23 -8.90
N LEU A 148 -6.12 13.49 -9.35
CA LEU A 148 -4.98 13.96 -10.14
C LEU A 148 -3.66 13.92 -9.34
N GLN A 149 -3.69 14.31 -8.06
CA GLN A 149 -2.49 14.25 -7.22
C GLN A 149 -2.07 12.81 -6.93
N TYR A 150 -3.04 11.91 -6.78
CA TYR A 150 -2.79 10.49 -6.59
C TYR A 150 -2.16 9.83 -7.82
N ILE A 151 -2.64 10.15 -9.02
CA ILE A 151 -2.03 9.66 -10.28
C ILE A 151 -0.59 10.15 -10.37
N LYS A 152 -0.34 11.43 -10.09
CA LYS A 152 1.02 12.00 -10.09
C LYS A 152 1.93 11.32 -9.09
N SER A 153 1.49 11.16 -7.84
CA SER A 153 2.30 10.50 -6.81
C SER A 153 2.59 9.05 -7.17
N THR A 154 1.63 8.33 -7.75
CA THR A 154 1.81 6.96 -8.26
C THR A 154 2.91 6.91 -9.32
N ARG A 155 2.82 7.76 -10.37
CA ARG A 155 3.84 7.86 -11.42
C ARG A 155 5.24 8.17 -10.88
N LEU A 156 5.33 9.10 -9.93
CA LEU A 156 6.61 9.51 -9.32
C LEU A 156 7.24 8.39 -8.48
N HIS A 157 6.43 7.62 -7.74
CA HIS A 157 6.94 6.45 -7.01
C HIS A 157 7.40 5.34 -7.96
N HIS A 158 6.63 5.04 -9.02
CA HIS A 158 7.08 4.08 -10.04
C HIS A 158 8.38 4.52 -10.70
N ALA A 159 8.51 5.82 -11.02
CA ALA A 159 9.74 6.37 -11.59
C ALA A 159 10.94 6.19 -10.65
N ARG A 160 10.78 6.51 -9.36
CA ARG A 160 11.82 6.31 -8.35
C ARG A 160 12.29 4.85 -8.34
N MET A 161 11.34 3.90 -8.37
CA MET A 161 11.66 2.48 -8.38
C MET A 161 12.38 2.03 -9.66
N MET A 162 11.93 2.49 -10.84
CA MET A 162 12.58 2.20 -12.13
C MET A 162 14.02 2.72 -12.17
N MET A 163 14.26 3.95 -11.74
CA MET A 163 15.61 4.53 -11.76
C MET A 163 16.56 3.81 -10.78
N ILE A 164 16.04 3.34 -9.64
CA ILE A 164 16.84 2.61 -8.65
C ILE A 164 17.16 1.19 -9.15
N ARG A 165 16.14 0.43 -9.58
CA ARG A 165 16.26 -0.99 -9.94
C ARG A 165 16.85 -1.21 -11.32
N ASP A 166 16.36 -0.46 -12.31
CA ASP A 166 16.69 -0.69 -13.72
C ASP A 166 17.81 0.24 -14.20
N GLY A 167 18.25 1.18 -13.35
CA GLY A 167 19.29 2.17 -13.69
C GLY A 167 18.88 3.14 -14.80
N LEU A 168 17.58 3.25 -15.10
CA LEU A 168 17.07 4.09 -16.17
C LEU A 168 17.40 5.57 -15.93
N PRO A 169 17.88 6.31 -16.94
CA PRO A 169 18.03 7.76 -16.84
C PRO A 169 16.70 8.45 -16.54
N ALA A 170 16.74 9.57 -15.81
CA ALA A 170 15.53 10.32 -15.42
C ALA A 170 14.67 10.74 -16.63
N ALA A 171 15.30 11.14 -17.74
CA ALA A 171 14.58 11.53 -18.96
C ALA A 171 13.85 10.35 -19.62
N ALA A 172 14.47 9.17 -19.68
CA ALA A 172 13.84 7.96 -20.20
C ALA A 172 12.71 7.48 -19.28
N THR A 173 12.93 7.57 -17.96
CA THR A 173 11.93 7.21 -16.95
C THR A 173 10.70 8.12 -17.02
N ALA A 174 10.89 9.42 -17.23
CA ALA A 174 9.79 10.38 -17.36
C ALA A 174 8.79 9.94 -18.43
N MET A 175 9.29 9.60 -19.62
CA MET A 175 8.44 9.11 -20.72
C MET A 175 7.75 7.80 -20.35
N ARG A 176 8.46 6.88 -19.70
CA ARG A 176 7.95 5.55 -19.35
C ARG A 176 6.86 5.55 -18.27
N VAL A 177 6.80 6.61 -17.45
CA VAL A 177 5.73 6.79 -16.45
C VAL A 177 4.67 7.81 -16.90
N GLY A 178 4.68 8.21 -18.18
CA GLY A 178 3.62 9.01 -18.79
C GLY A 178 3.77 10.53 -18.65
N TYR A 179 4.98 11.05 -18.43
CA TYR A 179 5.28 12.48 -18.58
C TYR A 179 5.73 12.80 -20.00
N GLU A 180 5.20 13.87 -20.56
CA GLU A 180 5.60 14.37 -21.89
C GLU A 180 6.92 15.15 -21.85
N SER A 181 7.28 15.69 -20.68
CA SER A 181 8.46 16.53 -20.50
C SER A 181 9.33 16.06 -19.33
N PRO A 182 10.59 15.66 -19.59
CA PRO A 182 11.58 15.38 -18.54
C PRO A 182 11.80 16.54 -17.56
N SER A 183 11.68 17.77 -18.04
CA SER A 183 11.81 18.97 -17.21
C SER A 183 10.63 19.13 -16.26
N GLN A 184 9.41 18.89 -16.74
CA GLN A 184 8.21 18.86 -15.89
C GLN A 184 8.32 17.77 -14.83
N PHE A 185 8.67 16.55 -15.25
CA PHE A 185 8.89 15.41 -14.37
C PHE A 185 9.88 15.77 -13.26
N SER A 186 11.05 16.30 -13.61
CA SER A 186 12.10 16.62 -12.63
C SER A 186 11.66 17.67 -11.60
N ARG A 187 10.88 18.67 -12.02
CA ARG A 187 10.32 19.68 -11.11
C ARG A 187 9.30 19.07 -10.16
N GLU A 188 8.36 18.26 -10.66
CA GLU A 188 7.37 17.61 -9.83
C GLU A 188 8.00 16.57 -8.89
N PHE A 189 8.98 15.81 -9.37
CA PHE A 189 9.74 14.85 -8.59
C PHE A 189 10.44 15.53 -7.41
N LYS A 190 11.18 16.62 -7.68
CA LYS A 190 11.85 17.40 -6.62
C LYS A 190 10.85 17.96 -5.62
N ARG A 191 9.70 18.46 -6.08
CA ARG A 191 8.65 18.95 -5.19
C ARG A 191 8.07 17.84 -4.30
N PHE A 192 7.96 16.62 -4.83
CA PHE A 192 7.34 15.50 -4.12
C PHE A 192 8.30 14.80 -3.14
N PHE A 193 9.55 14.51 -3.57
CA PHE A 193 10.54 13.80 -2.75
C PHE A 193 11.53 14.72 -2.03
N GLY A 194 11.49 16.03 -2.29
CA GLY A 194 12.40 17.03 -1.72
C GLY A 194 13.72 17.17 -2.47
N ARG A 195 14.08 16.21 -3.35
CA ARG A 195 15.37 16.17 -4.06
C ARG A 195 15.21 15.82 -5.55
N PRO A 196 16.13 16.26 -6.43
CA PRO A 196 16.10 15.89 -7.84
C PRO A 196 16.27 14.37 -8.07
N PRO A 197 15.76 13.81 -9.19
CA PRO A 197 15.83 12.38 -9.50
C PRO A 197 17.20 11.73 -9.35
N GLY A 198 18.26 12.35 -9.91
CA GLY A 198 19.61 11.78 -9.85
C GLY A 198 20.20 11.78 -8.44
N GLU A 199 19.90 12.79 -7.63
CA GLU A 199 20.30 12.83 -6.23
C GLU A 199 19.54 11.79 -5.42
N GLU A 200 18.23 11.67 -5.63
CA GLU A 200 17.39 10.66 -4.99
C GLU A 200 17.89 9.23 -5.27
N VAL A 201 18.25 8.92 -6.52
CA VAL A 201 18.78 7.59 -6.87
C VAL A 201 20.09 7.32 -6.16
N ARG A 202 21.01 8.30 -6.11
CA ARG A 202 22.30 8.17 -5.43
C ARG A 202 22.12 7.97 -3.93
N GLU A 203 21.29 8.78 -3.29
CA GLU A 203 20.98 8.68 -1.86
C GLU A 203 20.31 7.34 -1.53
N MET A 204 19.36 6.88 -2.35
CA MET A 204 18.68 5.60 -2.10
C MET A 204 19.58 4.42 -2.38
N LYS A 205 20.41 4.49 -3.43
CA LYS A 205 21.43 3.48 -3.67
C LYS A 205 22.45 3.47 -2.54
N ALA A 206 22.89 4.62 -2.04
CA ALA A 206 23.78 4.70 -0.89
C ALA A 206 23.13 4.07 0.34
N LEU A 207 21.89 4.41 0.69
CA LEU A 207 21.14 3.76 1.77
C LEU A 207 21.00 2.25 1.56
N LEU A 208 20.74 1.80 0.33
CA LEU A 208 20.64 0.37 -0.02
C LEU A 208 22.02 -0.34 -0.07
N THR A 209 23.12 0.39 -0.26
CA THR A 209 24.50 -0.13 -0.31
C THR A 209 25.15 -0.08 1.08
N LEU A 210 24.70 0.82 1.94
CA LEU A 210 25.01 0.86 3.38
C LEU A 210 24.32 -0.27 4.15
N LEU A 211 23.51 -1.09 3.49
CA LEU A 211 23.21 -2.47 3.90
C LEU A 211 24.44 -3.33 3.55
N PRO A 212 25.28 -3.74 4.53
CA PRO A 212 26.59 -4.28 4.23
C PRO A 212 26.54 -5.64 3.49
N PRO A 213 27.44 -5.90 2.53
CA PRO A 213 27.57 -7.18 1.83
C PRO A 213 28.01 -8.35 2.73
N GLU A 214 28.46 -8.07 3.95
CA GLU A 214 29.05 -9.04 4.90
C GLU A 214 28.10 -10.18 5.32
N ARG A 215 26.79 -10.07 5.09
CA ARG A 215 25.83 -11.17 5.35
C ARG A 215 25.63 -12.14 4.19
N ILE A 216 26.16 -11.87 3.00
CA ILE A 216 26.00 -12.77 1.84
C ILE A 216 27.01 -13.93 1.91
N GLU A 217 28.23 -13.71 2.42
CA GLU A 217 29.26 -14.76 2.52
C GLU A 217 29.15 -15.63 3.77
N ALA A 218 28.61 -15.11 4.88
CA ALA A 218 28.36 -15.91 6.10
C ALA A 218 27.25 -16.97 5.93
N LEU A 219 26.54 -16.97 4.79
CA LEU A 219 25.47 -17.91 4.44
C LEU A 219 25.91 -18.99 3.42
N ALA A 220 27.19 -19.05 3.04
CA ALA A 220 27.71 -20.01 2.06
C ALA A 220 28.68 -21.07 2.65
N VAL A 221 28.20 -21.89 3.60
CA VAL A 221 28.45 -23.36 3.80
C VAL A 221 29.92 -23.84 4.03
N PRO A 222 30.22 -25.11 4.41
CA PRO A 222 29.85 -25.97 5.55
C PRO A 222 31.03 -26.23 6.52
N HIS A 223 30.73 -26.54 7.80
CA HIS A 223 31.24 -27.64 8.63
C HIS A 223 31.05 -27.32 10.12
#